data_AF-A0A1I5FE02-F1
#
_entry.id   AF-A0A1I5FE02-F1
#
_cell.length_a   1.000
_cell.length_b   1.000
_cell.length_c   1.000
_cell.angle_alpha   90.00
_cell.angle_beta   90.00
_cell.angle_gamma   90.00
#
_symmetry.space_group_name_H-M   'P 1'
#
loop_
_entity.id
_entity.type
_entity.pdbx_description
1 polymer ?
#
loop_
_entity_poly.entity_id
_entity_poly.type
_entity_poly.pdbx_seq_one_letter_code
_entity_poly.pdbx_strand_id
1 'polypeptide(L)'
;MKAKKWLKYWVLTVSILLGSISYSVVSIDPFFHYHKPRVNEYYYPLNNQRSQNDGIIKNFDYNAMITGTSMTENFKTSEMDNIFGCSSIKVSFSGASYKEINDNVERALNANKNLKIIVRGIDGTAFFSDSNYMRSDLGEYPEYLYDDNLLNDVNYLWNRDVIFGRVYNMYNDSKEEGFVPGITSFDEYSNWQKSFDYGIEAAGHGFEVNPKAEESHLSQEEKEIIKENIEKNLISVPDKYLDVDFYYFYTPYSILFWNDLNNNGLLVKQIEAEKYITELLLPHKNIHLFSFNSRTDIITDLNNYRDALHYAEWVNSLILKWMHEGKYQLTRESCEEYFRNEKEFFTNFDYYTIENQTDYEDDYYAGALLNQELTGIKPVDVLNDDRFTYELSDSLIIDNEGIKTGVDCFGTLGRNPMDEDLSTYLKDSKYIGLKFNINKDRYTRYLCFKGQKIKDHGSLAVCVYNSEGDCVDSKAIEYYDMDSDVHTYTIKLPDGSDTLTIIMNGGYIDNTGSIDSNYQFSDIFLY
;
A
#
# COMPACT_ATOMS: atom_id res chain seq x y z
N MET A 1 -59.08 12.48 -24.65
CA MET A 1 -57.87 12.22 -25.47
C MET A 1 -57.82 10.75 -25.84
N LYS A 2 -57.69 10.40 -27.13
CA LYS A 2 -57.67 9.00 -27.60
C LYS A 2 -56.46 8.28 -26.98
N ALA A 3 -56.66 7.17 -26.26
CA ALA A 3 -55.62 6.44 -25.51
C ALA A 3 -54.29 6.27 -26.24
N LYS A 4 -54.32 6.08 -27.57
CA LYS A 4 -53.13 6.03 -28.44
C LYS A 4 -52.26 7.30 -28.41
N LYS A 5 -52.86 8.50 -28.36
CA LYS A 5 -52.11 9.76 -28.23
C LYS A 5 -51.46 9.87 -26.85
N TRP A 6 -52.20 9.52 -25.80
CA TRP A 6 -51.66 9.53 -24.43
C TRP A 6 -50.48 8.56 -24.28
N LEU A 7 -50.61 7.33 -24.76
CA LEU A 7 -49.53 6.34 -24.71
C LEU A 7 -48.28 6.82 -25.47
N LYS A 8 -48.47 7.43 -26.65
CA LYS A 8 -47.35 8.03 -27.41
C LYS A 8 -46.64 9.14 -26.63
N TYR A 9 -47.39 10.05 -26.00
CA TYR A 9 -46.79 11.11 -25.18
C TYR A 9 -46.10 10.53 -23.95
N TRP A 10 -46.70 9.55 -23.29
CA TRP A 10 -46.09 8.90 -22.13
C TRP A 10 -44.77 8.21 -22.48
N VAL A 11 -44.75 7.39 -23.54
CA VAL A 11 -43.51 6.75 -24.03
C VAL A 11 -42.48 7.80 -24.39
N LEU A 12 -42.86 8.86 -25.12
CA LEU A 12 -41.94 9.94 -25.48
C LEU A 12 -41.34 10.63 -24.25
N THR A 13 -42.18 10.97 -23.25
CA THR A 13 -41.70 11.58 -22.01
C THR A 13 -40.74 10.67 -21.26
N VAL A 14 -41.08 9.39 -21.09
CA VAL A 14 -40.21 8.41 -20.43
C VAL A 14 -38.90 8.23 -21.19
N SER A 15 -38.93 8.12 -22.52
CA SER A 15 -37.73 8.01 -23.34
C SER A 15 -36.83 9.25 -23.25
N ILE A 16 -37.42 10.46 -23.19
CA ILE A 16 -36.64 11.69 -22.99
C ILE A 16 -35.98 11.71 -21.61
N LEU A 17 -36.71 11.32 -20.56
CA LEU A 17 -36.17 11.26 -19.20
C LEU A 17 -35.03 10.24 -19.10
N LEU A 18 -35.25 9.01 -19.57
CA LEU A 18 -34.22 7.96 -19.58
C LEU A 18 -33.02 8.36 -20.44
N GLY A 19 -33.25 8.96 -21.61
CA GLY A 19 -32.18 9.48 -22.46
C GLY A 19 -31.38 10.60 -21.80
N SER A 20 -32.03 11.47 -21.01
CA SER A 20 -31.36 12.53 -20.26
C SER A 20 -30.51 11.95 -19.13
N ILE A 21 -31.02 10.94 -18.42
CA ILE A 21 -30.27 10.22 -17.37
C ILE A 21 -29.05 9.52 -17.98
N SER A 22 -29.25 8.73 -19.05
CA SER A 22 -28.16 8.07 -19.77
C SER A 22 -27.12 9.06 -20.26
N TYR A 23 -27.55 10.20 -20.81
CA TYR A 23 -26.63 11.25 -21.24
C TYR A 23 -25.78 11.77 -20.09
N SER A 24 -26.37 12.03 -18.91
CA SER A 24 -25.62 12.46 -17.74
C SER A 24 -24.61 11.41 -17.27
N VAL A 25 -24.99 10.12 -17.25
CA VAL A 25 -24.09 9.03 -16.88
C VAL A 25 -22.96 8.87 -17.89
N VAL A 26 -23.24 8.88 -19.20
CA VAL A 26 -22.21 8.79 -20.26
C VAL A 26 -21.30 10.02 -20.27
N SER A 27 -21.83 11.20 -19.95
CA SER A 27 -21.05 12.44 -19.99
C SER A 27 -20.11 12.59 -18.79
N ILE A 28 -20.51 12.14 -17.61
CA ILE A 28 -19.64 12.16 -16.42
C ILE A 28 -18.78 10.91 -16.37
N ASP A 29 -19.38 9.76 -16.66
CA ASP A 29 -18.77 8.43 -16.73
C ASP A 29 -17.89 8.10 -15.52
N PRO A 30 -18.47 7.96 -14.33
CA PRO A 30 -17.72 7.76 -13.08
C PRO A 30 -16.84 6.50 -13.06
N PHE A 31 -17.12 5.53 -13.93
CA PHE A 31 -16.39 4.27 -14.05
C PHE A 31 -15.58 4.14 -15.34
N PHE A 32 -15.51 5.20 -16.15
CA PHE A 32 -14.64 5.29 -17.33
C PHE A 32 -14.92 4.24 -18.41
N HIS A 33 -16.18 3.81 -18.60
CA HIS A 33 -16.53 2.80 -19.61
C HIS A 33 -16.67 3.36 -21.02
N TYR A 34 -16.95 4.66 -21.15
CA TYR A 34 -17.18 5.35 -22.41
C TYR A 34 -16.04 6.30 -22.79
N HIS A 35 -15.36 6.91 -21.82
CA HIS A 35 -14.25 7.82 -22.11
C HIS A 35 -13.29 8.01 -20.93
N LYS A 36 -12.13 8.60 -21.22
CA LYS A 36 -11.17 9.05 -20.20
C LYS A 36 -11.79 10.07 -19.21
N PRO A 37 -11.32 10.14 -17.96
CA PRO A 37 -11.87 11.07 -16.97
C PRO A 37 -11.75 12.53 -17.40
N ARG A 38 -12.78 13.34 -17.10
CA ARG A 38 -12.75 14.80 -17.29
C ARG A 38 -12.23 15.49 -16.03
N VAL A 39 -10.96 15.27 -15.72
CA VAL A 39 -10.29 15.74 -14.49
C VAL A 39 -10.17 17.26 -14.37
N ASN A 40 -10.58 18.03 -15.38
CA ASN A 40 -10.69 19.49 -15.32
C ASN A 40 -12.10 19.97 -14.92
N GLU A 41 -13.10 19.08 -14.91
CA GLU A 41 -14.51 19.40 -14.67
C GLU A 41 -15.03 18.75 -13.37
N TYR A 42 -14.56 17.53 -13.07
CA TYR A 42 -15.04 16.72 -11.95
C TYR A 42 -13.88 16.12 -11.16
N TYR A 43 -14.18 15.67 -9.94
CA TYR A 43 -13.29 14.86 -9.13
C TYR A 43 -13.77 13.41 -9.19
N TYR A 44 -12.88 12.51 -9.62
CA TYR A 44 -13.20 11.08 -9.76
C TYR A 44 -12.61 10.28 -8.60
N PRO A 45 -13.44 9.81 -7.65
CA PRO A 45 -12.96 8.92 -6.60
C PRO A 45 -12.67 7.53 -7.19
N LEU A 46 -11.47 7.00 -6.95
CA LEU A 46 -11.14 5.60 -7.23
C LEU A 46 -11.35 4.78 -5.96
N ASN A 47 -12.39 3.96 -5.93
CA ASN A 47 -12.79 3.21 -4.72
C ASN A 47 -13.65 1.96 -5.01
N ASN A 48 -13.77 1.55 -6.27
CA ASN A 48 -14.49 0.34 -6.65
C ASN A 48 -13.76 -0.39 -7.78
N GLN A 49 -12.89 -1.32 -7.41
CA GLN A 49 -12.06 -2.13 -8.32
C GLN A 49 -12.88 -2.79 -9.43
N ARG A 50 -13.88 -3.60 -9.08
CA ARG A 50 -14.65 -4.38 -10.07
C ARG A 50 -15.52 -3.51 -10.98
N SER A 51 -15.89 -2.29 -10.59
CA SER A 51 -16.62 -1.38 -11.48
C SER A 51 -15.71 -0.50 -12.33
N GLN A 52 -14.52 -0.13 -11.83
CA GLN A 52 -13.66 0.89 -12.44
C GLN A 52 -12.47 0.32 -13.21
N ASN A 53 -11.90 -0.82 -12.80
CA ASN A 53 -10.67 -1.37 -13.39
C ASN A 53 -10.79 -1.58 -14.90
N ASP A 54 -11.93 -2.09 -15.40
CA ASP A 54 -12.15 -2.28 -16.84
C ASP A 54 -12.17 -0.97 -17.62
N GLY A 55 -12.81 0.07 -17.08
CA GLY A 55 -12.80 1.39 -17.69
C GLY A 55 -11.41 2.03 -17.69
N ILE A 56 -10.65 1.82 -16.60
CA ILE A 56 -9.27 2.29 -16.47
C ILE A 56 -8.39 1.70 -17.58
N ILE A 57 -8.38 0.36 -17.73
CA ILE A 57 -7.52 -0.31 -18.74
C ILE A 57 -7.90 0.04 -20.19
N LYS A 58 -9.15 0.43 -20.45
CA LYS A 58 -9.64 0.78 -21.78
C LYS A 58 -9.33 2.21 -22.19
N ASN A 59 -9.42 3.15 -21.24
CA ASN A 59 -9.53 4.57 -21.55
C ASN A 59 -8.39 5.45 -21.02
N PHE A 60 -7.50 4.93 -20.19
CA PHE A 60 -6.35 5.68 -19.67
C PHE A 60 -5.12 5.52 -20.56
N ASP A 61 -4.23 6.52 -20.53
CA ASP A 61 -2.94 6.48 -21.18
C ASP A 61 -1.91 5.86 -20.22
N TYR A 62 -1.33 4.72 -20.60
CA TYR A 62 -0.30 4.02 -19.81
C TYR A 62 0.49 3.05 -20.68
N ASN A 63 1.68 2.66 -20.23
CA ASN A 63 2.49 1.60 -20.83
C ASN A 63 2.92 0.50 -19.84
N ALA A 64 2.50 0.62 -18.58
CA ALA A 64 2.75 -0.38 -17.54
C ALA A 64 1.52 -0.59 -16.64
N MET A 65 1.37 -1.78 -16.06
CA MET A 65 0.21 -2.14 -15.23
C MET A 65 0.65 -2.96 -14.01
N ILE A 66 0.15 -2.59 -12.84
CA ILE A 66 0.21 -3.40 -11.62
C ILE A 66 -1.15 -4.05 -11.39
N THR A 67 -1.18 -5.37 -11.21
CA THR A 67 -2.41 -6.13 -10.97
C THR A 67 -2.17 -7.35 -10.09
N GLY A 68 -3.23 -7.97 -9.62
CA GLY A 68 -3.18 -9.08 -8.66
C GLY A 68 -4.33 -8.98 -7.68
N THR A 69 -4.22 -9.69 -6.57
CA THR A 69 -5.22 -9.62 -5.49
C THR A 69 -4.96 -8.44 -4.55
N SER A 70 -5.49 -8.50 -3.32
CA SER A 70 -5.24 -7.53 -2.26
C SER A 70 -3.75 -7.35 -1.95
N MET A 71 -2.95 -8.36 -2.24
CA MET A 71 -1.49 -8.33 -2.11
C MET A 71 -0.83 -7.27 -2.99
N THR A 72 -1.55 -6.75 -3.99
CA THR A 72 -1.04 -5.71 -4.89
C THR A 72 -1.63 -4.32 -4.65
N GLU A 73 -2.51 -4.17 -3.66
CA GLU A 73 -3.23 -2.92 -3.42
C GLU A 73 -2.34 -1.80 -2.88
N ASN A 74 -1.28 -2.13 -2.12
CA ASN A 74 -0.39 -1.15 -1.50
C ASN A 74 0.79 -0.73 -2.39
N PHE A 75 0.92 -1.27 -3.61
CA PHE A 75 1.91 -0.75 -4.57
C PHE A 75 1.59 0.70 -4.94
N LYS A 76 2.64 1.49 -5.15
CA LYS A 76 2.54 2.88 -5.60
C LYS A 76 3.02 2.98 -7.05
N THR A 77 2.17 3.51 -7.92
CA THR A 77 2.50 3.74 -9.34
C THR A 77 3.60 4.77 -9.49
N SER A 78 3.68 5.79 -8.63
CA SER A 78 4.77 6.76 -8.67
C SER A 78 6.14 6.10 -8.45
N GLU A 79 6.20 5.06 -7.60
CA GLU A 79 7.42 4.28 -7.38
C GLU A 79 7.74 3.41 -8.59
N MET A 80 6.75 2.72 -9.17
CA MET A 80 6.95 1.93 -10.38
C MET A 80 7.44 2.79 -11.54
N ASP A 81 6.78 3.92 -11.78
CA ASP A 81 7.11 4.86 -12.87
C ASP A 81 8.53 5.37 -12.75
N ASN A 82 8.96 5.68 -11.53
CA ASN A 82 10.31 6.12 -11.27
C ASN A 82 11.35 5.00 -11.39
N ILE A 83 11.05 3.79 -10.88
CA ILE A 83 11.98 2.66 -10.89
C ILE A 83 12.15 2.10 -12.31
N PHE A 84 11.06 1.88 -13.03
CA PHE A 84 11.04 1.27 -14.36
C PHE A 84 11.08 2.28 -15.52
N GLY A 85 10.96 3.59 -15.24
CA GLY A 85 10.92 4.62 -16.28
C GLY A 85 9.67 4.53 -17.17
N CYS A 86 8.52 4.24 -16.56
CA CYS A 86 7.25 3.99 -17.24
C CYS A 86 6.14 4.98 -16.82
N SER A 87 4.94 4.78 -17.36
CA SER A 87 3.71 5.40 -16.88
C SER A 87 2.70 4.28 -16.63
N SER A 88 2.36 4.09 -15.35
CA SER A 88 1.65 2.92 -14.87
C SER A 88 0.26 3.22 -14.34
N ILE A 89 -0.59 2.20 -14.41
CA ILE A 89 -1.86 2.14 -13.68
C ILE A 89 -1.80 1.01 -12.65
N LYS A 90 -2.62 1.12 -11.60
CA LYS A 90 -2.86 0.04 -10.63
C LYS A 90 -4.32 -0.39 -10.68
N VAL A 91 -4.54 -1.66 -11.00
CA VAL A 91 -5.85 -2.29 -11.17
C VAL A 91 -5.87 -3.65 -10.46
N SER A 92 -5.75 -3.58 -9.14
CA SER A 92 -5.84 -4.74 -8.24
C SER A 92 -7.29 -5.20 -8.05
N PHE A 93 -7.47 -6.48 -7.73
CA PHE A 93 -8.78 -7.06 -7.45
C PHE A 93 -8.75 -7.84 -6.13
N SER A 94 -9.22 -7.24 -5.04
CA SER A 94 -9.26 -7.86 -3.72
C SER A 94 -9.90 -9.25 -3.78
N GLY A 95 -9.14 -10.25 -3.30
CA GLY A 95 -9.52 -11.65 -3.25
C GLY A 95 -9.85 -12.32 -4.59
N ALA A 96 -9.44 -11.77 -5.73
CA ALA A 96 -9.75 -12.31 -7.05
C ALA A 96 -9.13 -13.70 -7.34
N SER A 97 -9.73 -14.40 -8.30
CA SER A 97 -9.15 -15.62 -8.86
C SER A 97 -8.11 -15.33 -9.94
N TYR A 98 -7.30 -16.33 -10.29
CA TYR A 98 -6.37 -16.21 -11.41
C TYR A 98 -7.08 -15.96 -12.74
N LYS A 99 -8.28 -16.51 -12.94
CA LYS A 99 -9.11 -16.23 -14.11
C LYS A 99 -9.52 -14.77 -14.16
N GLU A 100 -10.06 -14.22 -13.07
CA GLU A 100 -10.52 -12.83 -13.01
C GLU A 100 -9.39 -11.85 -13.38
N ILE A 101 -8.21 -12.05 -12.79
CA ILE A 101 -7.02 -11.23 -13.10
C ILE A 101 -6.58 -11.43 -14.55
N ASN A 102 -6.52 -12.67 -15.04
CA ASN A 102 -6.08 -12.98 -16.40
C ASN A 102 -7.00 -12.39 -17.47
N ASP A 103 -8.32 -12.47 -17.26
CA ASP A 103 -9.31 -11.88 -18.15
C ASP A 103 -9.12 -10.36 -18.24
N ASN A 104 -8.84 -9.69 -17.12
CA ASN A 104 -8.55 -8.25 -17.11
C ASN A 104 -7.23 -7.92 -17.84
N VAL A 105 -6.18 -8.72 -17.65
CA VAL A 105 -4.90 -8.58 -18.37
C VAL A 105 -5.07 -8.75 -19.88
N GLU A 106 -5.81 -9.77 -20.34
CA GLU A 106 -6.07 -9.98 -21.77
C GLU A 106 -6.86 -8.81 -22.37
N ARG A 107 -7.85 -8.29 -21.63
CA ARG A 107 -8.63 -7.11 -22.05
C ARG A 107 -7.75 -5.85 -22.15
N ALA A 108 -6.85 -5.64 -21.19
CA ALA A 108 -5.93 -4.51 -21.20
C ALA A 108 -5.02 -4.53 -22.44
N LEU A 109 -4.44 -5.70 -22.77
CA LEU A 109 -3.59 -5.89 -23.95
C LEU A 109 -4.35 -5.80 -25.28
N ASN A 110 -5.63 -6.19 -25.28
CA ASN A 110 -6.51 -6.02 -26.43
C ASN A 110 -6.79 -4.52 -26.69
N ALA A 111 -7.11 -3.77 -25.64
CA ALA A 111 -7.46 -2.35 -25.72
C ALA A 111 -6.25 -1.42 -25.93
N ASN A 112 -5.11 -1.73 -25.31
CA ASN A 112 -3.93 -0.86 -25.30
C ASN A 112 -2.68 -1.57 -25.85
N LYS A 113 -2.27 -1.21 -27.07
CA LYS A 113 -1.04 -1.75 -27.72
C LYS A 113 0.27 -1.16 -27.19
N ASN A 114 0.19 -0.11 -26.38
CA ASN A 114 1.36 0.52 -25.75
C ASN A 114 1.71 -0.13 -24.41
N LEU A 115 0.89 -1.02 -23.86
CA LEU A 115 1.22 -1.77 -22.65
C LEU A 115 2.43 -2.69 -22.94
N LYS A 116 3.51 -2.54 -22.16
CA LYS A 116 4.77 -3.28 -22.31
C LYS A 116 5.25 -3.96 -21.03
N ILE A 117 4.80 -3.52 -19.86
CA ILE A 117 5.22 -4.10 -18.57
C ILE A 117 3.98 -4.44 -17.75
N ILE A 118 3.90 -5.66 -17.25
CA ILE A 118 2.83 -6.09 -16.35
C ILE A 118 3.45 -6.70 -15.10
N VAL A 119 3.22 -6.07 -13.95
CA VAL A 119 3.57 -6.60 -12.63
C VAL A 119 2.35 -7.31 -12.06
N ARG A 120 2.47 -8.62 -11.79
CA ARG A 120 1.37 -9.45 -11.30
C ARG A 120 1.78 -10.32 -10.13
N GLY A 121 1.04 -10.19 -9.02
CA GLY A 121 1.14 -11.11 -7.89
C GLY A 121 0.55 -12.50 -8.21
N ILE A 122 1.21 -13.55 -7.75
CA ILE A 122 0.78 -14.94 -7.81
C ILE A 122 0.58 -15.44 -6.38
N ASP A 123 -0.68 -15.54 -5.97
CA ASP A 123 -1.05 -15.94 -4.60
C ASP A 123 -0.98 -17.46 -4.41
N GLY A 124 -0.18 -17.91 -3.44
CA GLY A 124 0.03 -19.34 -3.14
C GLY A 124 -1.23 -20.10 -2.75
N THR A 125 -2.23 -19.40 -2.22
CA THR A 125 -3.54 -19.93 -1.82
C THR A 125 -4.40 -20.37 -3.01
N ALA A 126 -4.11 -19.90 -4.23
CA ALA A 126 -4.90 -20.16 -5.41
C ALA A 126 -4.35 -21.30 -6.30
N PHE A 127 -3.21 -21.89 -5.96
CA PHE A 127 -2.52 -22.90 -6.78
C PHE A 127 -3.41 -24.08 -7.18
N PHE A 128 -4.20 -24.58 -6.24
CA PHE A 128 -5.06 -25.77 -6.42
C PHE A 128 -6.46 -25.46 -6.95
N SER A 129 -6.71 -24.21 -7.38
CA SER A 129 -8.04 -23.80 -7.88
C SER A 129 -8.31 -24.33 -9.28
N ASP A 130 -9.58 -24.60 -9.58
CA ASP A 130 -10.05 -24.88 -10.95
C ASP A 130 -9.69 -23.72 -11.90
N SER A 131 -9.31 -24.04 -13.13
CA SER A 131 -8.88 -23.05 -14.14
C SER A 131 -9.98 -22.03 -14.48
N ASN A 132 -11.24 -22.36 -14.24
CA ASN A 132 -12.41 -21.50 -14.47
C ASN A 132 -12.95 -20.83 -13.21
N TYR A 133 -12.31 -21.05 -12.06
CA TYR A 133 -12.83 -20.59 -10.78
C TYR A 133 -13.02 -19.06 -10.78
N MET A 134 -14.20 -18.64 -10.34
CA MET A 134 -14.55 -17.26 -10.04
C MET A 134 -15.19 -17.25 -8.65
N ARG A 135 -14.89 -16.23 -7.85
CA ARG A 135 -15.55 -16.07 -6.55
C ARG A 135 -16.98 -15.61 -6.74
N SER A 136 -17.88 -16.21 -5.96
CA SER A 136 -19.31 -15.87 -5.94
C SER A 136 -19.76 -15.24 -4.61
N ASP A 137 -18.88 -15.23 -3.61
CA ASP A 137 -19.13 -14.74 -2.26
C ASP A 137 -18.75 -13.25 -2.06
N LEU A 138 -18.16 -12.62 -3.07
CA LEU A 138 -17.86 -11.18 -3.11
C LEU A 138 -18.98 -10.34 -3.72
N GLY A 139 -20.16 -10.93 -3.91
CA GLY A 139 -21.30 -10.33 -4.61
C GLY A 139 -21.35 -10.70 -6.10
N GLU A 140 -22.33 -10.15 -6.81
CA GLU A 140 -22.50 -10.38 -8.24
C GLU A 140 -21.39 -9.65 -9.02
N TYR A 141 -20.58 -10.41 -9.77
CA TYR A 141 -19.58 -9.85 -10.65
C TYR A 141 -20.29 -9.08 -11.78
N PRO A 142 -19.97 -7.79 -12.01
CA PRO A 142 -20.74 -6.96 -12.93
C PRO A 142 -20.36 -7.26 -14.39
N GLU A 143 -20.68 -8.45 -14.89
CA GLU A 143 -20.31 -8.93 -16.24
C GLU A 143 -20.67 -7.95 -17.36
N TYR A 144 -21.78 -7.20 -17.21
CA TYR A 144 -22.21 -6.16 -18.15
C TYR A 144 -21.22 -5.00 -18.32
N LEU A 145 -20.29 -4.81 -17.37
CA LEU A 145 -19.20 -3.84 -17.50
C LEU A 145 -17.99 -4.42 -18.24
N TYR A 146 -17.93 -5.73 -18.42
CA TYR A 146 -16.78 -6.46 -18.98
C TYR A 146 -17.07 -7.09 -20.35
N ASP A 147 -18.17 -6.74 -21.00
CA ASP A 147 -18.47 -7.19 -22.36
C ASP A 147 -18.45 -6.02 -23.37
N ASP A 148 -18.85 -6.31 -24.61
CA ASP A 148 -19.00 -5.32 -25.69
C ASP A 148 -20.49 -5.13 -26.07
N ASN A 149 -21.42 -5.53 -25.20
CA ASN A 149 -22.86 -5.58 -25.47
C ASN A 149 -23.60 -4.32 -25.01
N LEU A 150 -23.63 -3.30 -25.87
CA LEU A 150 -24.31 -2.02 -25.63
C LEU A 150 -25.81 -2.11 -25.22
N LEU A 151 -26.47 -3.26 -25.40
CA LEU A 151 -27.87 -3.42 -24.98
C LEU A 151 -28.02 -3.65 -23.47
N ASN A 152 -27.00 -4.19 -22.80
CA ASN A 152 -27.03 -4.42 -21.36
C ASN A 152 -26.42 -3.26 -20.55
N ASP A 153 -25.76 -2.29 -21.21
CA ASP A 153 -25.31 -1.02 -20.63
C ASP A 153 -26.40 -0.28 -19.84
N VAL A 154 -27.69 -0.56 -20.11
CA VAL A 154 -28.80 -0.07 -19.28
C VAL A 154 -28.62 -0.37 -17.79
N ASN A 155 -27.90 -1.45 -17.45
CA ASN A 155 -27.55 -1.83 -16.08
C ASN A 155 -26.52 -0.89 -15.44
N TYR A 156 -25.73 -0.17 -16.24
CA TYR A 156 -24.87 0.93 -15.82
C TYR A 156 -25.62 2.26 -15.88
N LEU A 157 -26.18 2.58 -17.05
CA LEU A 157 -26.80 3.87 -17.37
C LEU A 157 -28.00 4.22 -16.49
N TRP A 158 -28.78 3.22 -16.08
CA TRP A 158 -29.95 3.40 -15.23
C TRP A 158 -29.76 2.85 -13.82
N ASN A 159 -28.51 2.57 -13.43
CA ASN A 159 -28.20 2.13 -12.08
C ASN A 159 -28.44 3.26 -11.07
N ARG A 160 -29.30 3.01 -10.08
CA ARG A 160 -29.64 3.99 -9.05
C ARG A 160 -28.41 4.49 -8.30
N ASP A 161 -27.49 3.59 -7.95
CA ASP A 161 -26.34 3.92 -7.11
C ASP A 161 -25.27 4.67 -7.92
N VAL A 162 -25.17 4.42 -9.24
CA VAL A 162 -24.37 5.25 -10.15
C VAL A 162 -24.97 6.64 -10.30
N ILE A 163 -26.28 6.74 -10.56
CA ILE A 163 -26.94 8.03 -10.80
C ILE A 163 -26.89 8.91 -9.56
N PHE A 164 -27.36 8.41 -8.42
CA PHE A 164 -27.53 9.23 -7.21
C PHE A 164 -26.32 9.18 -6.28
N GLY A 165 -25.56 8.07 -6.28
CA GLY A 165 -24.39 7.91 -5.43
C GLY A 165 -23.08 8.42 -6.05
N ARG A 166 -23.03 8.56 -7.39
CA ARG A 166 -21.84 9.08 -8.11
C ARG A 166 -22.15 10.33 -8.91
N VAL A 167 -22.90 10.19 -10.01
CA VAL A 167 -23.09 11.23 -11.02
C VAL A 167 -23.70 12.50 -10.43
N TYR A 168 -24.75 12.36 -9.60
CA TYR A 168 -25.38 13.49 -8.93
C TYR A 168 -24.44 14.20 -7.95
N ASN A 169 -23.69 13.45 -7.14
CA ASN A 169 -22.76 14.01 -6.16
C ASN A 169 -21.62 14.74 -6.86
N MET A 170 -20.93 14.09 -7.81
CA MET A 170 -19.85 14.70 -8.59
C MET A 170 -20.30 15.99 -9.29
N TYR A 171 -21.54 16.03 -9.79
CA TYR A 171 -22.09 17.23 -10.42
C TYR A 171 -22.42 18.37 -9.44
N ASN A 172 -22.80 18.06 -8.20
CA ASN A 172 -23.05 19.07 -7.19
C ASN A 172 -21.75 19.58 -6.58
N ASP A 173 -20.83 18.66 -6.26
CA ASP A 173 -19.50 18.98 -5.73
C ASP A 173 -18.78 19.94 -6.68
N SER A 174 -18.88 19.72 -7.99
CA SER A 174 -18.24 20.59 -8.99
C SER A 174 -18.79 22.02 -9.07
N LYS A 175 -19.88 22.33 -8.35
CA LYS A 175 -20.45 23.68 -8.24
C LYS A 175 -20.13 24.36 -6.91
N GLU A 176 -19.51 23.65 -5.98
CA GLU A 176 -19.16 24.21 -4.69
C GLU A 176 -18.02 25.23 -4.83
N GLU A 177 -18.06 26.27 -3.99
CA GLU A 177 -17.01 27.28 -3.96
C GLU A 177 -15.72 26.65 -3.44
N GLY A 178 -14.61 26.81 -4.17
CA GLY A 178 -13.33 26.20 -3.83
C GLY A 178 -13.16 24.75 -4.27
N PHE A 179 -14.08 24.20 -5.07
CA PHE A 179 -13.95 22.86 -5.63
C PHE A 179 -12.65 22.70 -6.45
N VAL A 180 -11.93 21.61 -6.19
CA VAL A 180 -10.71 21.22 -6.91
C VAL A 180 -11.01 19.97 -7.74
N PRO A 181 -11.03 20.06 -9.08
CA PRO A 181 -11.25 18.90 -9.94
C PRO A 181 -10.01 18.00 -9.95
N GLY A 182 -10.19 16.72 -10.27
CA GLY A 182 -9.08 15.77 -10.23
C GLY A 182 -9.51 14.30 -10.25
N ILE A 183 -8.65 13.44 -9.74
CA ILE A 183 -8.89 12.01 -9.59
C ILE A 183 -8.03 11.50 -8.43
N THR A 184 -8.55 10.54 -7.67
CA THR A 184 -7.74 9.81 -6.67
C THR A 184 -6.48 9.26 -7.34
N SER A 185 -5.32 9.49 -6.74
CA SER A 185 -4.06 8.98 -7.30
C SER A 185 -4.04 7.44 -7.27
N PHE A 186 -3.28 6.83 -8.18
CA PHE A 186 -3.08 5.38 -8.13
C PHE A 186 -2.22 4.91 -6.94
N ASP A 187 -1.50 5.83 -6.29
CA ASP A 187 -0.80 5.52 -5.04
C ASP A 187 -1.79 5.32 -3.88
N GLU A 188 -2.82 6.17 -3.83
CA GLU A 188 -3.91 6.11 -2.85
C GLU A 188 -4.94 5.02 -3.19
N TYR A 189 -5.21 4.79 -4.48
CA TYR A 189 -6.27 3.87 -4.91
C TYR A 189 -6.08 2.47 -4.32
N SER A 190 -7.04 2.03 -3.50
CA SER A 190 -7.03 0.74 -2.78
C SER A 190 -5.92 0.57 -1.74
N ASN A 191 -5.01 1.52 -1.55
CA ASN A 191 -3.98 1.41 -0.52
C ASN A 191 -4.63 1.50 0.86
N TRP A 192 -4.38 0.48 1.69
CA TRP A 192 -4.98 0.34 3.02
C TRP A 192 -3.96 0.48 4.15
N GLN A 193 -2.71 0.87 3.86
CA GLN A 193 -1.63 0.96 4.85
C GLN A 193 -2.03 1.68 6.14
N LYS A 194 -2.73 2.82 6.02
CA LYS A 194 -3.11 3.67 7.16
C LYS A 194 -4.32 3.15 7.96
N SER A 195 -4.95 2.06 7.52
CA SER A 195 -6.19 1.54 8.11
C SER A 195 -5.98 0.34 9.03
N PHE A 196 -4.73 -0.13 9.18
CA PHE A 196 -4.39 -1.32 9.93
C PHE A 196 -3.09 -1.12 10.69
N ASP A 197 -2.99 -1.81 11.81
CA ASP A 197 -1.77 -1.96 12.60
C ASP A 197 -1.02 -3.23 12.14
N TYR A 198 0.27 -3.32 12.46
CA TYR A 198 1.15 -4.43 12.09
C TYR A 198 1.77 -5.03 13.35
N GLY A 199 2.55 -6.09 13.21
CA GLY A 199 3.22 -6.71 14.34
C GLY A 199 2.52 -7.94 14.90
N ILE A 200 3.09 -8.50 15.96
CA ILE A 200 2.59 -9.72 16.59
C ILE A 200 1.23 -9.51 17.25
N GLU A 201 0.96 -8.33 17.81
CA GLU A 201 -0.33 -8.03 18.45
C GLU A 201 -1.46 -7.94 17.42
N ALA A 202 -1.17 -7.41 16.22
CA ALA A 202 -2.14 -7.33 15.12
C ALA A 202 -2.29 -8.66 14.38
N ALA A 203 -1.18 -9.24 13.90
CA ALA A 203 -1.19 -10.41 13.02
C ALA A 203 -1.28 -11.74 13.75
N GLY A 204 -0.80 -11.81 15.00
CA GLY A 204 -0.72 -13.05 15.78
C GLY A 204 -2.04 -13.54 16.37
N HIS A 205 -3.15 -12.83 16.15
CA HIS A 205 -4.42 -13.24 16.77
C HIS A 205 -4.85 -14.65 16.33
N GLY A 206 -4.92 -15.58 17.28
CA GLY A 206 -5.35 -16.96 17.04
C GLY A 206 -4.31 -17.85 16.37
N PHE A 207 -3.03 -17.45 16.30
CA PHE A 207 -1.98 -18.37 15.87
C PHE A 207 -1.75 -19.44 16.96
N GLU A 208 -1.54 -20.67 16.52
CA GLU A 208 -1.18 -21.78 17.39
C GLU A 208 -0.06 -22.59 16.72
N VAL A 209 0.86 -23.12 17.53
CA VAL A 209 1.87 -24.08 17.05
C VAL A 209 1.44 -25.47 17.49
N ASN A 210 1.10 -26.31 16.52
CA ASN A 210 0.62 -27.66 16.75
C ASN A 210 1.73 -28.69 16.46
N PRO A 211 1.66 -29.90 17.05
CA PRO A 211 2.52 -31.00 16.64
C PRO A 211 2.39 -31.24 15.14
N LYS A 212 3.52 -31.42 14.44
CA LYS A 212 3.56 -31.63 13.00
C LYS A 212 2.61 -32.77 12.59
N ALA A 213 1.62 -32.45 11.75
CA ALA A 213 0.74 -33.44 11.16
C ALA A 213 1.49 -34.32 10.14
N GLU A 214 0.85 -35.40 9.68
CA GLU A 214 1.42 -36.24 8.63
C GLU A 214 1.65 -35.43 7.36
N GLU A 215 2.87 -35.49 6.84
CA GLU A 215 3.30 -34.72 5.68
C GLU A 215 2.58 -35.21 4.42
N SER A 216 1.90 -34.29 3.74
CA SER A 216 1.25 -34.51 2.46
C SER A 216 2.15 -34.05 1.32
N HIS A 217 2.10 -34.77 0.20
CA HIS A 217 2.86 -34.48 -1.02
C HIS A 217 1.92 -34.19 -2.18
N LEU A 218 2.45 -33.52 -3.20
CA LEU A 218 1.72 -33.17 -4.40
C LEU A 218 1.41 -34.41 -5.25
N SER A 219 0.13 -34.70 -5.45
CA SER A 219 -0.35 -35.81 -6.27
C SER A 219 -0.33 -35.51 -7.77
N GLN A 220 -0.46 -36.54 -8.60
CA GLN A 220 -0.57 -36.35 -10.06
C GLN A 220 -1.87 -35.65 -10.46
N GLU A 221 -2.98 -35.90 -9.76
CA GLU A 221 -4.26 -35.24 -10.02
C GLU A 221 -4.17 -33.73 -9.74
N GLU A 222 -3.58 -33.35 -8.59
CA GLU A 222 -3.32 -31.95 -8.27
C GLU A 222 -2.37 -31.28 -9.28
N LYS A 223 -1.37 -32.01 -9.81
CA LYS A 223 -0.52 -31.50 -10.90
C LYS A 223 -1.30 -31.19 -12.16
N GLU A 224 -2.26 -32.02 -12.57
CA GLU A 224 -3.08 -31.71 -13.75
C GLU A 224 -3.97 -30.49 -13.52
N ILE A 225 -4.55 -30.34 -12.31
CA ILE A 225 -5.33 -29.14 -11.93
C ILE A 225 -4.47 -27.87 -11.98
N ILE A 226 -3.30 -27.91 -11.34
CA ILE A 226 -2.32 -26.81 -11.36
C ILE A 226 -1.96 -26.50 -12.80
N LYS A 227 -1.56 -27.51 -13.58
CA LYS A 227 -1.11 -27.31 -14.96
C LYS A 227 -2.18 -26.63 -15.81
N GLU A 228 -3.43 -27.10 -15.76
CA GLU A 228 -4.52 -26.49 -16.51
C GLU A 228 -4.75 -25.02 -16.10
N ASN A 229 -4.76 -24.74 -14.79
CA ASN A 229 -4.94 -23.40 -14.26
C ASN A 229 -3.80 -22.45 -14.70
N ILE A 230 -2.54 -22.89 -14.58
CA ILE A 230 -1.36 -22.08 -14.93
C ILE A 230 -1.24 -21.88 -16.44
N GLU A 231 -1.45 -22.93 -17.25
CA GLU A 231 -1.45 -22.84 -18.71
C GLU A 231 -2.50 -21.82 -19.18
N LYS A 232 -3.70 -21.88 -18.61
CA LYS A 232 -4.80 -20.99 -18.99
C LYS A 232 -4.60 -19.56 -18.48
N ASN A 233 -4.31 -19.39 -17.20
CA ASN A 233 -4.45 -18.10 -16.52
C ASN A 233 -3.12 -17.36 -16.28
N LEU A 234 -1.97 -18.00 -16.47
CA LEU A 234 -0.67 -17.35 -16.33
C LEU A 234 0.17 -17.39 -17.62
N ILE A 235 0.01 -18.42 -18.47
CA ILE A 235 0.85 -18.64 -19.66
C ILE A 235 0.18 -18.20 -20.97
N SER A 236 -1.12 -18.50 -21.14
CA SER A 236 -1.80 -18.33 -22.43
C SER A 236 -1.77 -16.90 -22.99
N VAL A 237 -1.76 -15.89 -22.11
CA VAL A 237 -1.68 -14.48 -22.49
C VAL A 237 -0.23 -14.08 -22.81
N PRO A 238 0.78 -14.31 -21.93
CA PRO A 238 2.17 -14.06 -22.29
C PRO A 238 2.63 -14.65 -23.62
N ASP A 239 2.20 -15.87 -23.95
CA ASP A 239 2.57 -16.53 -25.22
C ASP A 239 2.01 -15.84 -26.47
N LYS A 240 0.90 -15.10 -26.33
CA LYS A 240 0.31 -14.30 -27.41
C LYS A 240 0.98 -12.93 -27.57
N TYR A 241 1.63 -12.43 -26.51
CA TYR A 241 2.13 -11.06 -26.40
C TYR A 241 3.63 -11.04 -26.07
N LEU A 242 4.44 -11.56 -27.00
CA LEU A 242 5.89 -11.74 -26.81
C LEU A 242 6.70 -10.43 -26.71
N ASP A 243 6.09 -9.29 -27.02
CA ASP A 243 6.69 -7.95 -26.90
C ASP A 243 6.33 -7.24 -25.58
N VAL A 244 5.72 -7.97 -24.65
CA VAL A 244 5.34 -7.49 -23.31
C VAL A 244 6.06 -8.32 -22.27
N ASP A 245 6.70 -7.65 -21.31
CA ASP A 245 7.36 -8.27 -20.16
C ASP A 245 6.37 -8.46 -19.01
N PHE A 246 6.22 -9.71 -18.56
CA PHE A 246 5.37 -10.12 -17.46
C PHE A 246 6.25 -10.39 -16.22
N TYR A 247 6.25 -9.44 -15.29
CA TYR A 247 6.92 -9.56 -13.99
C TYR A 247 5.96 -10.23 -13.02
N TYR A 248 6.16 -11.52 -12.82
CA TYR A 248 5.38 -12.34 -11.91
C TYR A 248 6.13 -12.55 -10.61
N PHE A 249 5.44 -12.52 -9.49
CA PHE A 249 6.06 -12.84 -8.21
C PHE A 249 5.13 -13.65 -7.32
N TYR A 250 5.67 -14.65 -6.63
CA TYR A 250 4.95 -15.27 -5.51
C TYR A 250 4.86 -14.26 -4.38
N THR A 251 3.64 -14.06 -3.88
CA THR A 251 3.38 -13.12 -2.80
C THR A 251 4.05 -13.61 -1.51
N PRO A 252 4.95 -12.82 -0.89
CA PRO A 252 5.65 -13.25 0.32
C PRO A 252 4.70 -13.23 1.52
N TYR A 253 4.04 -14.36 1.78
CA TYR A 253 3.22 -14.52 2.96
C TYR A 253 4.08 -14.69 4.21
N SER A 254 3.55 -14.25 5.35
CA SER A 254 4.26 -14.27 6.62
C SER A 254 4.51 -15.70 7.09
N ILE A 255 5.38 -15.84 8.09
CA ILE A 255 5.65 -17.10 8.77
C ILE A 255 4.40 -17.73 9.41
N LEU A 256 3.34 -16.95 9.68
CA LEU A 256 2.06 -17.48 10.17
C LEU A 256 1.35 -18.35 9.12
N PHE A 257 1.41 -17.96 7.85
CA PHE A 257 0.88 -18.78 6.75
C PHE A 257 1.64 -20.11 6.64
N TRP A 258 2.97 -20.05 6.71
CA TRP A 258 3.82 -21.24 6.68
C TRP A 258 3.63 -22.13 7.90
N ASN A 259 3.38 -21.55 9.07
CA ASN A 259 3.00 -22.27 10.29
C ASN A 259 1.68 -23.02 10.11
N ASP A 260 0.66 -22.38 9.53
CA ASP A 260 -0.62 -23.04 9.25
C ASP A 260 -0.45 -24.23 8.30
N LEU A 261 0.34 -24.06 7.24
CA LEU A 261 0.67 -25.18 6.35
C LEU A 261 1.43 -26.30 7.08
N ASN A 262 2.37 -25.97 7.96
CA ASN A 262 3.12 -26.95 8.73
C ASN A 262 2.22 -27.71 9.73
N ASN A 263 1.35 -27.01 10.45
CA ASN A 263 0.36 -27.58 11.37
C ASN A 263 -0.55 -28.59 10.67
N ASN A 264 -0.94 -28.29 9.43
CA ASN A 264 -1.84 -29.14 8.65
C ASN A 264 -1.12 -30.18 7.78
N GLY A 265 0.21 -30.29 7.86
CA GLY A 265 0.99 -31.24 7.05
C GLY A 265 1.02 -30.90 5.55
N LEU A 266 0.69 -29.66 5.18
CA LEU A 266 0.59 -29.16 3.81
C LEU A 266 1.85 -28.43 3.33
N LEU A 267 2.80 -28.13 4.23
CA LEU A 267 4.01 -27.36 3.91
C LEU A 267 4.77 -27.91 2.70
N VAL A 268 5.06 -29.21 2.69
CA VAL A 268 5.84 -29.81 1.60
C VAL A 268 5.05 -29.88 0.30
N LYS A 269 3.75 -30.17 0.36
CA LYS A 269 2.85 -30.07 -0.80
C LYS A 269 2.87 -28.67 -1.41
N GLN A 270 2.79 -27.62 -0.60
CA GLN A 270 2.81 -26.23 -1.08
C GLN A 270 4.11 -25.92 -1.83
N ILE A 271 5.26 -26.28 -1.27
CA ILE A 271 6.58 -26.05 -1.89
C ILE A 271 6.73 -26.86 -3.18
N GLU A 272 6.27 -28.11 -3.19
CA GLU A 272 6.24 -28.93 -4.40
C GLU A 272 5.35 -28.33 -5.49
N ALA A 273 4.22 -27.71 -5.11
CA ALA A 273 3.35 -26.97 -6.04
C ALA A 273 4.03 -25.70 -6.57
N GLU A 274 4.65 -24.87 -5.71
CA GLU A 274 5.40 -23.69 -6.14
C GLU A 274 6.51 -24.06 -7.12
N LYS A 275 7.27 -25.11 -6.83
CA LYS A 275 8.29 -25.67 -7.72
C LYS A 275 7.72 -26.09 -9.07
N TYR A 276 6.63 -26.87 -9.06
CA TYR A 276 6.02 -27.34 -10.31
C TYR A 276 5.49 -26.19 -11.17
N ILE A 277 4.87 -25.18 -10.55
CA ILE A 277 4.43 -23.95 -11.24
C ILE A 277 5.61 -23.21 -11.84
N THR A 278 6.71 -23.07 -11.09
CA THR A 278 7.94 -22.45 -11.58
C THR A 278 8.47 -23.18 -12.82
N GLU A 279 8.54 -24.52 -12.79
CA GLU A 279 8.97 -25.33 -13.94
C GLU A 279 8.09 -25.12 -15.19
N LEU A 280 6.78 -24.88 -15.02
CA LEU A 280 5.85 -24.56 -16.12
C LEU A 280 6.08 -23.14 -16.67
N LEU A 281 6.44 -22.16 -15.84
CA LEU A 281 6.59 -20.76 -16.25
C LEU A 281 7.96 -20.44 -16.87
N LEU A 282 9.05 -21.04 -16.36
CA LEU A 282 10.43 -20.76 -16.80
C LEU A 282 10.73 -20.93 -18.31
N PRO A 283 10.02 -21.76 -19.09
CA PRO A 283 10.21 -21.82 -20.54
C PRO A 283 9.78 -20.56 -21.31
N HIS A 284 8.94 -19.70 -20.72
CA HIS A 284 8.35 -18.55 -21.37
C HIS A 284 9.23 -17.31 -21.18
N LYS A 285 9.92 -16.88 -22.24
CA LYS A 285 11.02 -15.90 -22.16
C LYS A 285 10.63 -14.50 -21.72
N ASN A 286 9.37 -14.13 -21.92
CA ASN A 286 8.81 -12.84 -21.52
C ASN A 286 8.10 -12.91 -20.15
N ILE A 287 8.20 -14.05 -19.44
CA ILE A 287 7.79 -14.17 -18.05
C ILE A 287 9.05 -14.11 -17.18
N HIS A 288 9.11 -13.11 -16.31
CA HIS A 288 10.14 -12.93 -15.29
C HIS A 288 9.54 -13.29 -13.94
N LEU A 289 9.83 -14.50 -13.46
CA LEU A 289 9.28 -15.02 -12.20
C LEU A 289 10.21 -14.75 -11.02
N PHE A 290 9.68 -14.19 -9.94
CA PHE A 290 10.39 -13.87 -8.71
C PHE A 290 9.75 -14.60 -7.51
N SER A 291 10.57 -14.94 -6.51
CA SER A 291 10.07 -15.40 -5.22
C SER A 291 10.84 -14.74 -4.10
N PHE A 292 10.12 -14.15 -3.15
CA PHE A 292 10.69 -13.41 -2.04
C PHE A 292 10.62 -14.18 -0.72
N ASN A 293 10.20 -15.45 -0.73
CA ASN A 293 10.14 -16.29 0.47
C ASN A 293 11.55 -16.51 1.09
N SER A 294 12.61 -16.36 0.29
CA SER A 294 13.99 -16.36 0.79
C SER A 294 14.38 -15.11 1.61
N ARG A 295 13.55 -14.08 1.65
CA ARG A 295 13.68 -12.92 2.56
C ARG A 295 13.14 -13.24 3.93
N THR A 296 13.80 -14.18 4.60
CA THR A 296 13.43 -14.67 5.92
C THR A 296 13.43 -13.58 6.97
N ASP A 297 14.30 -12.57 6.82
CA ASP A 297 14.31 -11.35 7.63
C ASP A 297 13.00 -10.54 7.54
N ILE A 298 12.26 -10.63 6.43
CA ILE A 298 10.96 -9.97 6.26
C ILE A 298 9.84 -10.94 6.60
N ILE A 299 9.79 -12.12 5.97
CA ILE A 299 8.63 -13.02 6.11
C ILE A 299 8.48 -13.57 7.54
N THR A 300 9.55 -13.59 8.34
CA THR A 300 9.46 -14.01 9.75
C THR A 300 9.27 -12.88 10.73
N ASP A 301 9.38 -11.62 10.31
CA ASP A 301 9.16 -10.45 11.16
C ASP A 301 7.74 -9.91 10.94
N LEU A 302 6.87 -10.15 11.93
CA LEU A 302 5.47 -9.76 11.86
C LEU A 302 5.26 -8.26 11.91
N ASN A 303 6.26 -7.45 12.27
CA ASN A 303 6.20 -5.99 12.11
C ASN A 303 5.99 -5.57 10.65
N ASN A 304 6.20 -6.47 9.68
CA ASN A 304 5.90 -6.25 8.26
C ASN A 304 4.49 -6.66 7.84
N TYR A 305 3.67 -7.23 8.74
CA TYR A 305 2.39 -7.88 8.40
C TYR A 305 1.26 -7.49 9.34
N ARG A 306 0.06 -7.28 8.78
CA ARG A 306 -1.15 -7.04 9.58
C ARG A 306 -1.94 -8.31 9.91
N ASP A 307 -1.69 -9.38 9.14
CA ASP A 307 -2.30 -10.70 9.29
C ASP A 307 -1.38 -11.74 8.61
N ALA A 308 -1.79 -13.01 8.58
CA ALA A 308 -0.96 -14.09 8.05
C ALA A 308 -0.49 -13.88 6.59
N LEU A 309 -1.19 -13.06 5.80
CA LEU A 309 -0.94 -12.88 4.37
C LEU A 309 -0.44 -11.47 4.04
N HIS A 310 -1.08 -10.44 4.60
CA HIS A 310 -1.00 -9.06 4.09
C HIS A 310 0.20 -8.29 4.65
N TYR A 311 1.18 -8.02 3.77
CA TYR A 311 2.36 -7.23 4.08
C TYR A 311 2.15 -5.72 3.89
N ALA A 312 2.94 -4.93 4.62
CA ALA A 312 2.95 -3.47 4.59
C ALA A 312 3.50 -2.87 3.28
N GLU A 313 3.19 -1.60 3.02
CA GLU A 313 3.51 -0.91 1.76
C GLU A 313 5.01 -0.83 1.44
N TRP A 314 5.89 -0.85 2.44
CA TRP A 314 7.34 -0.83 2.20
C TRP A 314 7.84 -2.15 1.60
N VAL A 315 7.15 -3.27 1.88
CA VAL A 315 7.42 -4.55 1.22
C VAL A 315 7.00 -4.48 -0.25
N ASN A 316 5.86 -3.87 -0.59
CA ASN A 316 5.50 -3.59 -2.01
C ASN A 316 6.58 -2.75 -2.71
N SER A 317 7.06 -1.70 -2.03
CA SER A 317 8.11 -0.81 -2.56
C SER A 317 9.40 -1.58 -2.87
N LEU A 318 9.82 -2.47 -1.96
CA LEU A 318 10.98 -3.33 -2.13
C LEU A 318 10.81 -4.36 -3.25
N ILE A 319 9.62 -4.95 -3.39
CA ILE A 319 9.31 -5.89 -4.47
C ILE A 319 9.54 -5.23 -5.84
N LEU A 320 9.05 -3.99 -6.06
CA LEU A 320 9.33 -3.25 -7.30
C LEU A 320 10.83 -3.09 -7.55
N LYS A 321 11.57 -2.68 -6.51
CA LYS A 321 13.01 -2.52 -6.60
C LYS A 321 13.72 -3.83 -6.95
N TRP A 322 13.44 -4.91 -6.24
CA TRP A 322 14.09 -6.20 -6.45
C TRP A 322 13.79 -6.75 -7.84
N MET A 323 12.56 -6.63 -8.32
CA MET A 323 12.19 -7.03 -9.68
C MET A 323 12.98 -6.24 -10.73
N HIS A 324 13.07 -4.92 -10.57
CA HIS A 324 13.86 -4.08 -11.47
C HIS A 324 15.36 -4.41 -11.44
N GLU A 325 15.91 -4.70 -10.26
CA GLU A 325 17.33 -5.10 -10.09
C GLU A 325 17.61 -6.54 -10.52
N GLY A 326 16.59 -7.34 -10.88
CA GLY A 326 16.72 -8.76 -11.19
C GLY A 326 17.07 -9.63 -9.96
N LYS A 327 16.88 -9.12 -8.74
CA LYS A 327 17.14 -9.85 -7.50
C LYS A 327 16.00 -10.82 -7.22
N TYR A 328 16.34 -12.01 -6.72
CA TYR A 328 15.40 -13.09 -6.40
C TYR A 328 14.62 -13.64 -7.60
N GLN A 329 15.10 -13.38 -8.83
CA GLN A 329 14.53 -14.00 -10.02
C GLN A 329 14.84 -15.50 -10.03
N LEU A 330 13.80 -16.31 -10.22
CA LEU A 330 13.92 -17.74 -10.39
C LEU A 330 14.38 -18.02 -11.82
N THR A 331 15.38 -18.89 -11.94
CA THR A 331 15.96 -19.32 -13.22
C THR A 331 16.03 -20.84 -13.24
N ARG A 332 16.27 -21.44 -14.41
CA ARG A 332 16.46 -22.89 -14.51
C ARG A 332 17.67 -23.36 -13.69
N GLU A 333 18.68 -22.49 -13.58
CA GLU A 333 19.92 -22.74 -12.88
C GLU A 333 19.75 -22.62 -11.35
N SER A 334 18.91 -21.68 -10.87
CA SER A 334 18.72 -21.42 -9.44
C SER A 334 17.55 -22.17 -8.79
N CYS A 335 16.54 -22.58 -9.58
CA CYS A 335 15.28 -23.17 -9.11
C CYS A 335 15.47 -24.35 -8.14
N GLU A 336 16.30 -25.33 -8.49
CA GLU A 336 16.49 -26.54 -7.67
C GLU A 336 17.09 -26.23 -6.30
N GLU A 337 18.09 -25.35 -6.26
CA GLU A 337 18.70 -24.94 -4.99
C GLU A 337 17.75 -24.07 -4.17
N TYR A 338 17.01 -23.17 -4.82
CA TYR A 338 16.03 -22.31 -4.17
C TYR A 338 14.99 -23.10 -3.38
N PHE A 339 14.27 -24.03 -4.03
CA PHE A 339 13.21 -24.81 -3.37
C PHE A 339 13.74 -25.80 -2.34
N ARG A 340 14.98 -26.27 -2.51
CA ARG A 340 15.66 -27.07 -1.46
C ARG A 340 15.89 -26.23 -0.20
N ASN A 341 16.41 -25.02 -0.36
CA ASN A 341 16.69 -24.11 0.76
C ASN A 341 15.40 -23.63 1.43
N GLU A 342 14.36 -23.35 0.64
CA GLU A 342 13.03 -22.97 1.13
C GLU A 342 12.41 -24.09 1.98
N LYS A 343 12.42 -25.33 1.47
CA LYS A 343 11.96 -26.51 2.21
C LYS A 343 12.76 -26.72 3.48
N GLU A 344 14.09 -26.61 3.41
CA GLU A 344 14.96 -26.76 4.57
C GLU A 344 14.67 -25.70 5.63
N PHE A 345 14.47 -24.44 5.24
CA PHE A 345 14.14 -23.35 6.14
C PHE A 345 12.81 -23.60 6.87
N PHE A 346 11.71 -23.74 6.13
CA PHE A 346 10.38 -23.86 6.76
C PHE A 346 10.16 -25.16 7.52
N THR A 347 10.87 -26.24 7.15
CA THR A 347 10.78 -27.51 7.89
C THR A 347 11.52 -27.45 9.23
N ASN A 348 12.62 -26.68 9.30
CA ASN A 348 13.47 -26.59 10.49
C ASN A 348 13.25 -25.31 11.31
N PHE A 349 12.41 -24.38 10.84
CA PHE A 349 12.07 -23.17 11.56
C PHE A 349 11.40 -23.50 12.89
N ASP A 350 11.85 -22.86 13.97
CA ASP A 350 11.24 -23.00 15.28
C ASP A 350 10.04 -22.07 15.40
N TYR A 351 8.86 -22.58 15.04
CA TYR A 351 7.61 -21.81 15.04
C TYR A 351 7.21 -21.28 16.43
N TYR A 352 7.71 -21.85 17.52
CA TYR A 352 7.48 -21.31 18.87
C TYR A 352 8.15 -19.94 19.08
N THR A 353 9.16 -19.59 18.26
CA THR A 353 9.80 -18.28 18.37
C THR A 353 8.92 -17.12 17.93
N ILE A 354 7.84 -17.39 17.18
CA ILE A 354 6.90 -16.35 16.70
C ILE A 354 6.27 -15.60 17.86
N GLU A 355 5.92 -16.31 18.94
CA GLU A 355 5.28 -15.72 20.14
C GLU A 355 6.18 -14.74 20.89
N ASN A 356 7.48 -14.79 20.63
CA ASN A 356 8.50 -14.00 21.33
C ASN A 356 8.94 -12.76 20.55
N GLN A 357 8.29 -12.47 19.42
CA GLN A 357 8.60 -11.27 18.65
C GLN A 357 8.27 -10.01 19.46
N THR A 358 9.12 -9.00 19.32
CA THR A 358 8.85 -7.67 19.88
C THR A 358 8.07 -6.87 18.85
N ASP A 359 6.90 -6.39 19.26
CA ASP A 359 6.13 -5.46 18.46
C ASP A 359 6.76 -4.06 18.48
N TYR A 360 6.72 -3.36 17.37
CA TYR A 360 7.19 -1.98 17.29
C TYR A 360 6.11 -1.03 17.79
N GLU A 361 6.49 -0.05 18.61
CA GLU A 361 5.55 0.97 19.10
C GLU A 361 4.98 1.86 17.97
N ASP A 362 5.66 1.89 16.83
CA ASP A 362 5.25 2.61 15.63
C ASP A 362 5.57 1.77 14.39
N ASP A 363 4.54 1.30 13.69
CA ASP A 363 4.66 0.40 12.54
C ASP A 363 5.59 0.92 11.44
N TYR A 364 5.62 2.24 11.21
CA TYR A 364 6.49 2.82 10.20
C TYR A 364 7.98 2.68 10.52
N TYR A 365 8.33 2.33 11.76
CA TYR A 365 9.71 2.03 12.12
C TYR A 365 10.27 0.83 11.33
N ALA A 366 9.45 -0.20 11.06
CA ALA A 366 9.85 -1.32 10.20
C ALA A 366 10.19 -0.84 8.78
N GLY A 367 9.35 0.04 8.22
CA GLY A 367 9.62 0.70 6.94
C GLY A 367 10.90 1.54 6.95
N ALA A 368 11.17 2.26 8.05
CA ALA A 368 12.39 3.05 8.21
C ALA A 368 13.65 2.17 8.21
N LEU A 369 13.64 1.05 8.95
CA LEU A 369 14.76 0.10 8.99
C LEU A 369 15.08 -0.48 7.60
N LEU A 370 14.05 -0.67 6.77
CA LEU A 370 14.20 -1.15 5.39
C LEU A 370 14.47 -0.05 4.37
N ASN A 371 14.41 1.23 4.76
CA ASN A 371 14.55 2.35 3.81
C ASN A 371 15.93 2.40 3.17
N GLN A 372 17.00 2.07 3.91
CA GLN A 372 18.33 1.99 3.33
C GLN A 372 18.40 0.93 2.23
N GLU A 373 17.76 -0.23 2.43
CA GLU A 373 17.73 -1.24 1.39
C GLU A 373 16.94 -0.74 0.18
N LEU A 374 15.81 -0.07 0.39
CA LEU A 374 14.98 0.46 -0.68
C LEU A 374 15.67 1.58 -1.47
N THR A 375 16.41 2.46 -0.82
CA THR A 375 16.92 3.68 -1.47
C THR A 375 18.42 3.67 -1.70
N GLY A 376 19.17 2.84 -0.96
CA GLY A 376 20.63 2.86 -0.92
C GLY A 376 21.19 3.96 -0.02
N ILE A 377 20.34 4.79 0.62
CA ILE A 377 20.76 5.90 1.48
C ILE A 377 20.84 5.41 2.93
N LYS A 378 21.96 5.71 3.59
CA LYS A 378 22.13 5.35 5.00
C LYS A 378 21.33 6.29 5.90
N PRO A 379 20.81 5.80 7.02
CA PRO A 379 20.21 6.66 8.04
C PRO A 379 21.20 7.72 8.49
N VAL A 380 20.70 8.93 8.73
CA VAL A 380 21.52 10.07 9.11
C VAL A 380 21.14 10.55 10.51
N ASP A 381 22.13 10.59 11.40
CA ASP A 381 22.00 11.17 12.74
C ASP A 381 21.94 12.69 12.65
N VAL A 382 20.78 13.27 12.98
CA VAL A 382 20.53 14.71 12.85
C VAL A 382 21.44 15.54 13.77
N LEU A 383 21.82 15.02 14.93
CA LEU A 383 22.59 15.77 15.92
C LEU A 383 24.09 15.76 15.61
N ASN A 384 24.58 14.72 14.94
CA ASN A 384 26.01 14.49 14.73
C ASN A 384 26.48 14.62 13.27
N ASP A 385 25.57 14.74 12.29
CA ASP A 385 25.95 14.95 10.88
C ASP A 385 26.13 16.43 10.54
N ASP A 386 27.31 16.78 10.02
CA ASP A 386 27.71 18.17 9.69
C ASP A 386 26.84 18.84 8.61
N ARG A 387 26.02 18.07 7.87
CA ARG A 387 25.08 18.62 6.88
C ARG A 387 23.89 19.31 7.54
N PHE A 388 23.61 19.03 8.81
CA PHE A 388 22.50 19.62 9.54
C PHE A 388 22.96 20.74 10.46
N THR A 389 22.23 21.85 10.37
CA THR A 389 22.26 22.92 11.37
C THR A 389 20.92 22.94 12.06
N TYR A 390 20.93 23.05 13.38
CA TYR A 390 19.73 23.09 14.18
C TYR A 390 19.77 24.23 15.20
N GLU A 391 18.59 24.72 15.53
CA GLU A 391 18.33 25.77 16.51
C GLU A 391 17.77 25.13 17.78
N LEU A 392 18.23 25.60 18.93
CA LEU A 392 17.76 25.17 20.25
C LEU A 392 17.02 26.33 20.92
N SER A 393 15.93 26.01 21.60
CA SER A 393 15.13 26.97 22.38
C SER A 393 14.72 26.29 23.68
N ASP A 394 15.07 26.91 24.82
CA ASP A 394 14.80 26.40 26.18
C ASP A 394 15.13 24.90 26.36
N SER A 395 16.22 24.48 25.73
CA SER A 395 16.69 23.09 25.69
C SER A 395 18.21 23.02 25.74
N LEU A 396 18.74 21.86 26.13
CA LEU A 396 20.16 21.58 26.24
C LEU A 396 20.52 20.31 25.47
N ILE A 397 21.65 20.31 24.77
CA ILE A 397 22.19 19.09 24.17
C ILE A 397 22.73 18.19 25.27
N ILE A 398 22.37 16.91 25.20
CA ILE A 398 22.99 15.85 25.98
C ILE A 398 24.20 15.38 25.18
N ASP A 399 25.38 15.57 25.75
CA ASP A 399 26.66 15.19 25.15
C ASP A 399 27.33 14.10 26.00
N ASN A 400 27.78 13.04 25.36
CA ASN A 400 28.56 11.99 25.96
C ASN A 400 29.88 11.81 25.21
N GLU A 401 30.97 12.28 25.82
CA GLU A 401 32.33 12.21 25.26
C GLU A 401 32.48 12.83 23.85
N GLY A 402 31.74 13.91 23.57
CA GLY A 402 31.77 14.62 22.29
C GLY A 402 30.80 14.07 21.24
N ILE A 403 30.01 13.06 21.58
CA ILE A 403 28.89 12.57 20.77
C ILE A 403 27.60 13.13 21.36
N LYS A 404 26.81 13.83 20.55
CA LYS A 404 25.52 14.38 20.97
C LYS A 404 24.49 13.26 20.97
N THR A 405 23.95 12.90 22.12
CA THR A 405 23.06 11.73 22.27
C THR A 405 21.58 12.10 22.42
N GLY A 406 21.27 13.39 22.62
CA GLY A 406 19.89 13.83 22.76
C GLY A 406 19.73 15.32 23.02
N VAL A 407 18.49 15.72 23.23
CA VAL A 407 18.05 17.08 23.55
C VAL A 407 17.15 17.02 24.77
N ASP A 408 17.53 17.73 25.82
CA ASP A 408 16.79 17.86 27.07
C ASP A 408 15.97 19.15 27.07
N CYS A 409 14.64 19.06 27.18
CA CYS A 409 13.71 20.16 26.98
C CYS A 409 13.06 20.58 28.30
N PHE A 410 13.04 21.88 28.63
CA PHE A 410 12.60 22.35 29.94
C PHE A 410 11.50 23.42 29.86
N GLY A 411 10.44 23.24 30.66
CA GLY A 411 9.44 24.26 30.94
C GLY A 411 8.15 24.12 30.14
N THR A 412 7.49 25.26 29.93
CA THR A 412 6.16 25.37 29.31
C THR A 412 6.13 26.52 28.30
N LEU A 413 5.37 26.33 27.22
CA LEU A 413 5.16 27.34 26.18
C LEU A 413 4.32 28.53 26.66
N GLY A 414 3.47 28.35 27.68
CA GLY A 414 2.55 29.39 28.10
C GLY A 414 1.42 29.67 27.09
N ARG A 415 1.18 28.76 26.14
CA ARG A 415 0.14 28.91 25.10
C ARG A 415 -1.25 28.84 25.72
N ASN A 416 -2.17 29.66 25.22
CA ASN A 416 -3.60 29.48 25.45
C ASN A 416 -4.18 28.67 24.28
N PRO A 417 -4.68 27.45 24.49
CA PRO A 417 -5.16 26.58 23.41
C PRO A 417 -6.37 27.14 22.65
N MET A 418 -7.04 28.16 23.19
CA MET A 418 -8.18 28.82 22.53
C MET A 418 -7.75 29.89 21.52
N ASP A 419 -6.50 30.37 21.57
CA ASP A 419 -6.07 31.54 20.79
C ASP A 419 -5.53 31.14 19.40
N GLU A 420 -4.79 30.04 19.31
CA GLU A 420 -4.24 29.53 18.04
C GLU A 420 -3.90 28.03 18.11
N ASP A 421 -3.80 27.38 16.95
CA ASP A 421 -3.40 25.98 16.85
C ASP A 421 -1.95 25.75 17.28
N LEU A 422 -1.63 24.54 17.77
CA LEU A 422 -0.29 24.22 18.27
C LEU A 422 0.77 24.33 17.18
N SER A 423 0.49 23.84 15.98
CA SER A 423 1.45 23.89 14.86
C SER A 423 1.76 25.35 14.47
N THR A 424 0.73 26.20 14.39
CA THR A 424 0.91 27.64 14.15
C THR A 424 1.74 28.30 15.25
N TYR A 425 1.43 28.02 16.53
CA TYR A 425 2.19 28.56 17.67
C TYR A 425 3.66 28.16 17.63
N LEU A 426 3.96 26.88 17.38
CA LEU A 426 5.32 26.37 17.35
C LEU A 426 6.14 27.00 16.21
N LYS A 427 5.49 27.29 15.08
CA LYS A 427 6.13 27.92 13.91
C LYS A 427 6.40 29.41 14.12
N ASP A 428 5.40 30.16 14.59
CA ASP A 428 5.40 31.63 14.54
C ASP A 428 5.80 32.28 15.88
N SER A 429 5.64 31.56 17.00
CA SER A 429 5.83 32.09 18.35
C SER A 429 7.05 31.47 19.03
N LYS A 430 6.90 30.29 19.64
CA LYS A 430 7.91 29.68 20.51
C LYS A 430 7.80 28.15 20.51
N TYR A 431 8.94 27.49 20.62
CA TYR A 431 9.05 26.05 20.90
C TYR A 431 10.07 25.81 22.03
N ILE A 432 10.00 24.65 22.69
CA ILE A 432 10.97 24.19 23.71
C ILE A 432 11.57 22.89 23.22
N GLY A 433 12.78 22.93 22.65
CA GLY A 433 13.43 21.77 22.06
C GLY A 433 14.30 22.12 20.87
N LEU A 434 14.08 21.44 19.75
CA LEU A 434 14.96 21.42 18.57
C LEU A 434 14.18 21.86 17.33
N LYS A 435 14.79 22.71 16.50
CA LYS A 435 14.30 23.02 15.15
C LYS A 435 15.41 22.80 14.14
N PHE A 436 15.11 22.15 13.02
CA PHE A 436 16.07 21.96 11.94
C PHE A 436 15.39 21.92 10.59
N ASN A 437 16.16 22.20 9.54
CA ASN A 437 15.68 22.14 8.16
C ASN A 437 16.32 20.95 7.46
N ILE A 438 15.55 20.31 6.59
CA ILE A 438 16.03 19.26 5.72
C ILE A 438 15.76 19.65 4.28
N ASN A 439 16.79 19.58 3.44
CA ASN A 439 16.60 19.57 1.99
C ASN A 439 16.25 18.14 1.60
N LYS A 440 14.97 17.79 1.74
CA LYS A 440 14.51 16.42 1.59
C LYS A 440 14.61 16.01 0.13
N ASP A 441 15.35 14.94 -0.13
CA ASP A 441 15.25 14.22 -1.39
C ASP A 441 14.07 13.23 -1.34
N ARG A 442 13.74 12.65 -2.49
CA ARG A 442 12.64 11.67 -2.59
C ARG A 442 12.90 10.34 -1.84
N TYR A 443 14.11 10.14 -1.32
CA TYR A 443 14.57 8.89 -0.74
C TYR A 443 14.62 8.94 0.79
N THR A 444 14.83 10.10 1.40
CA THR A 444 14.56 10.29 2.83
C THR A 444 13.05 10.25 3.05
N ARG A 445 12.56 9.25 3.79
CA ARG A 445 11.13 8.96 3.94
C ARG A 445 10.65 8.99 5.38
N TYR A 446 11.53 8.81 6.35
CA TYR A 446 11.13 8.71 7.75
C TYR A 446 11.99 9.58 8.64
N LEU A 447 11.36 10.21 9.62
CA LEU A 447 12.02 10.74 10.80
C LEU A 447 11.70 9.80 11.95
N CYS A 448 12.72 9.14 12.51
CA CYS A 448 12.58 8.31 13.70
C CYS A 448 13.32 8.97 14.86
N PHE A 449 12.74 8.89 16.05
CA PHE A 449 13.37 9.39 17.26
C PHE A 449 12.84 8.66 18.47
N LYS A 450 13.60 8.70 19.55
CA LYS A 450 13.15 8.27 20.87
C LYS A 450 12.73 9.46 21.71
N GLY A 451 11.76 9.24 22.57
CA GLY A 451 11.24 10.25 23.47
C GLY A 451 10.98 9.67 24.86
N GLN A 452 11.27 10.47 25.89
CA GLN A 452 11.09 10.08 27.28
C GLN A 452 10.59 11.26 28.11
N LYS A 453 9.51 11.05 28.86
CA LYS A 453 9.05 12.01 29.85
C LYS A 453 9.85 11.82 31.14
N ILE A 454 10.57 12.87 31.52
CA ILE A 454 11.45 12.86 32.69
C ILE A 454 10.73 13.42 33.91
N LYS A 455 9.98 14.51 33.76
CA LYS A 455 9.34 15.19 34.90
C LYS A 455 8.05 15.94 34.54
N ASP A 456 7.13 15.97 35.51
CA ASP A 456 5.88 16.74 35.53
C ASP A 456 5.05 16.64 34.23
N HIS A 457 4.91 17.75 33.49
CA HIS A 457 4.06 17.84 32.29
C HIS A 457 4.91 17.80 31.00
N GLY A 458 6.11 17.20 31.04
CA GLY A 458 6.88 16.95 29.82
C GLY A 458 6.04 16.18 28.81
N SER A 459 5.97 16.68 27.58
CA SER A 459 5.07 16.19 26.54
C SER A 459 5.76 16.20 25.18
N LEU A 460 5.32 15.32 24.30
CA LEU A 460 5.81 15.23 22.93
C LEU A 460 4.96 16.08 22.00
N ALA A 461 5.57 16.97 21.22
CA ALA A 461 4.94 17.55 20.04
C ALA A 461 5.98 17.75 18.93
N VAL A 462 5.82 17.08 17.80
CA VAL A 462 6.68 17.23 16.62
C VAL A 462 5.82 17.64 15.43
N CYS A 463 6.23 18.69 14.73
CA CYS A 463 5.54 19.21 13.55
C CYS A 463 6.52 19.29 12.36
N VAL A 464 6.03 18.89 11.19
CA VAL A 464 6.73 18.94 9.91
C VAL A 464 6.04 19.97 9.02
N TYR A 465 6.80 20.97 8.56
CA TYR A 465 6.30 22.04 7.70
C TYR A 465 6.92 21.97 6.32
N ASN A 466 6.13 22.21 5.27
CA ASN A 466 6.62 22.34 3.89
C ASN A 466 7.32 23.70 3.65
N SER A 467 7.80 23.94 2.43
CA SER A 467 8.46 25.20 2.08
C SER A 467 7.54 26.42 2.07
N GLU A 468 6.23 26.23 1.99
CA GLU A 468 5.20 27.28 2.12
C GLU A 468 4.90 27.61 3.59
N GLY A 469 5.39 26.77 4.52
CA GLY A 469 5.20 26.90 5.95
C GLY A 469 3.90 26.27 6.47
N ASP A 470 3.22 25.45 5.67
CA ASP A 470 2.06 24.68 6.11
C ASP A 470 2.50 23.42 6.85
N CYS A 471 1.82 23.10 7.95
CA CYS A 471 2.05 21.86 8.68
C CYS A 471 1.49 20.68 7.87
N VAL A 472 2.39 19.83 7.35
CA VAL A 472 2.04 18.69 6.49
C VAL A 472 1.97 17.37 7.25
N ASP A 473 2.62 17.28 8.42
CA ASP A 473 2.46 16.17 9.35
C ASP A 473 2.78 16.62 10.78
N SER A 474 2.20 15.95 11.79
CA SER A 474 2.49 16.22 13.18
C SER A 474 2.17 15.04 14.09
N LYS A 475 2.94 14.89 15.17
CA LYS A 475 2.70 13.92 16.23
C LYS A 475 2.76 14.62 17.58
N ALA A 476 1.66 14.59 18.32
CA ALA A 476 1.58 15.16 19.67
C ALA A 476 0.97 14.15 20.65
N ILE A 477 1.57 14.03 21.84
CA ILE A 477 1.08 13.16 22.91
C ILE A 477 1.08 13.98 24.20
N GLU A 478 -0.09 14.00 24.84
CA GLU A 478 -0.30 14.73 26.09
C GLU A 478 0.36 14.02 27.26
N TYR A 479 0.88 14.79 28.21
CA TYR A 479 1.67 14.27 29.32
C TYR A 479 0.94 13.22 30.19
N TYR A 480 -0.40 13.23 30.24
CA TYR A 480 -1.18 12.29 31.03
C TYR A 480 -1.34 10.91 30.36
N ASP A 481 -1.07 10.83 29.05
CA ASP A 481 -1.02 9.58 28.28
C ASP A 481 0.41 9.01 28.17
N MET A 482 1.38 9.64 28.86
CA MET A 482 2.80 9.24 28.84
C MET A 482 3.25 8.69 30.19
N ASP A 483 3.97 7.57 30.15
CA ASP A 483 4.75 7.07 31.29
C ASP A 483 6.18 7.66 31.28
N SER A 484 7.12 7.06 32.01
CA SER A 484 8.52 7.54 32.12
C SER A 484 9.52 6.63 31.41
N ASP A 485 9.04 5.66 30.65
CA ASP A 485 9.87 4.79 29.82
C ASP A 485 10.26 5.50 28.51
N VAL A 486 11.20 4.89 27.79
CA VAL A 486 11.68 5.43 26.52
C VAL A 486 10.88 4.81 25.40
N HIS A 487 10.20 5.65 24.63
CA HIS A 487 9.36 5.24 23.51
C HIS A 487 10.00 5.59 22.17
N THR A 488 9.69 4.81 21.13
CA THR A 488 10.14 5.04 19.75
C THR A 488 8.99 5.61 18.92
N TYR A 489 9.28 6.68 18.19
CA TYR A 489 8.30 7.36 17.35
C TYR A 489 8.83 7.48 15.93
N THR A 490 7.94 7.29 14.96
CA THR A 490 8.25 7.49 13.54
C THR A 490 7.25 8.48 12.93
N ILE A 491 7.76 9.37 12.08
CA ILE A 491 6.94 10.24 11.22
C ILE A 491 7.30 9.92 9.78
N LYS A 492 6.30 9.50 8.99
CA LYS A 492 6.46 9.33 7.54
C LYS A 492 6.43 10.70 6.88
N LEU A 493 7.59 11.12 6.36
CA LEU A 493 7.72 12.40 5.68
C LEU A 493 6.93 12.39 4.37
N PRO A 494 6.39 13.55 3.94
CA PRO A 494 5.62 13.65 2.70
C PRO A 494 6.44 13.21 1.48
N ASP A 495 5.78 12.56 0.53
CA ASP A 495 6.42 12.12 -0.70
C ASP A 495 6.93 13.31 -1.55
N GLY A 496 7.94 13.06 -2.38
CA GLY A 496 8.56 14.08 -3.24
C GLY A 496 9.80 14.74 -2.64
N SER A 497 10.24 15.83 -3.27
CA SER A 497 11.42 16.60 -2.89
C SER A 497 11.01 18.03 -2.57
N ASP A 498 11.22 18.44 -1.33
CA ASP A 498 10.91 19.78 -0.84
C ASP A 498 11.86 20.14 0.31
N THR A 499 11.96 21.41 0.66
CA THR A 499 12.59 21.81 1.92
C THR A 499 11.57 21.66 3.04
N LEU A 500 11.86 20.82 4.03
CA LEU A 500 11.01 20.68 5.20
C LEU A 500 11.65 21.34 6.41
N THR A 501 10.84 22.03 7.20
CA THR A 501 11.22 22.49 8.54
C THR A 501 10.62 21.53 9.56
N ILE A 502 11.42 21.04 10.49
CA ILE A 502 10.97 20.14 11.56
C ILE A 502 11.18 20.84 12.89
N ILE A 503 10.12 20.89 13.70
CA ILE A 503 10.16 21.42 15.07
C ILE A 503 9.79 20.29 16.02
N MET A 504 10.69 19.98 16.95
CA MET A 504 10.49 19.01 18.01
C MET A 504 10.40 19.75 19.35
N ASN A 505 9.21 19.77 19.94
CA ASN A 505 8.89 20.41 21.21
C ASN A 505 8.69 19.36 22.31
N GLY A 506 9.50 19.46 23.37
CA GLY A 506 9.43 18.63 24.57
C GLY A 506 8.88 19.37 25.81
N GLY A 507 8.58 20.66 25.69
CA GLY A 507 7.96 21.43 26.78
C GLY A 507 6.45 21.23 26.84
N TYR A 508 5.85 21.50 28.00
CA TYR A 508 4.40 21.46 28.12
C TYR A 508 3.75 22.52 27.21
N ILE A 509 2.75 22.09 26.45
CA ILE A 509 2.23 22.88 25.33
C ILE A 509 1.40 24.09 25.73
N ASP A 510 0.80 24.10 26.93
CA ASP A 510 -0.19 25.10 27.35
C ASP A 510 0.22 25.86 28.64
N ASN A 511 -0.55 26.89 29.02
CA ASN A 511 -0.26 27.80 30.14
C ASN A 511 -0.56 27.26 31.55
N THR A 512 -1.06 26.04 31.67
CA THR A 512 -1.45 25.41 32.94
C THR A 512 -0.37 24.51 33.54
N GLY A 513 0.70 24.23 32.79
CA GLY A 513 1.71 23.24 33.20
C GLY A 513 2.79 23.78 34.11
N SER A 514 3.55 22.84 34.66
CA SER A 514 4.68 23.11 35.54
C SER A 514 5.85 23.71 34.75
N ILE A 515 6.52 24.72 35.31
CA ILE A 515 7.80 25.23 34.78
C ILE A 515 8.93 24.21 34.93
N ASP A 516 8.74 23.20 35.77
CA ASP A 516 9.67 22.10 36.01
C ASP A 516 9.46 20.91 35.04
N SER A 517 8.55 21.05 34.07
CA SER A 517 8.27 20.02 33.06
C SER A 517 9.51 19.72 32.24
N ASN A 518 9.76 18.42 32.02
CA ASN A 518 10.97 17.97 31.35
C ASN A 518 10.72 16.74 30.48
N TYR A 519 11.21 16.82 29.24
CA TYR A 519 11.11 15.78 28.23
C TYR A 519 12.41 15.69 27.44
N GLN A 520 12.82 14.48 27.11
CA GLN A 520 14.06 14.22 26.40
C GLN A 520 13.77 13.60 25.04
N PHE A 521 14.43 14.12 24.00
CA PHE A 521 14.56 13.47 22.71
C PHE A 521 15.93 12.80 22.59
N SER A 522 16.00 11.63 21.98
CA SER A 522 17.26 10.93 21.65
C SER A 522 17.13 10.15 20.35
N ASP A 523 18.24 9.61 19.85
CA ASP A 523 18.28 8.78 18.63
C ASP A 523 17.50 9.39 17.45
N ILE A 524 17.75 10.67 17.14
CA ILE A 524 17.03 11.41 16.09
C ILE A 524 17.68 11.11 14.73
N PHE A 525 17.02 10.25 13.95
CA PHE A 525 17.52 9.78 12.66
C PHE A 525 16.54 10.07 11.52
N LEU A 526 17.11 10.48 10.39
CA LEU A 526 16.43 10.53 9.11
C LEU A 526 16.78 9.29 8.31
N TYR A 527 15.76 8.53 7.89
CA TYR A 527 15.91 7.32 7.09
C TYR A 527 15.60 7.60 5.64
#